data_AF-A0A7W5Z470-F1
#
_entry.id   AF-A0A7W5Z470-F1
#
_cell.length_a   1.000
_cell.length_b   1.000
_cell.length_c   1.000
_cell.angle_alpha   90.00
_cell.angle_beta   90.00
_cell.angle_gamma   90.00
#
_symmetry.space_group_name_H-M   'P 1'
#
loop_
_entity.id
_entity.type
_entity.pdbx_description
1 polymer ?
#
loop_
_entity_poly.entity_id
_entity_poly.type
_entity_poly.pdbx_seq_one_letter_code
_entity_poly.pdbx_strand_id
1 'polypeptide(L)'
;MAGHVNKEDFKLNPPSCKIKAKIIGLRFFAWLISIAKLASERIMGDDMRKLLLTVAGACLISLGSGAAGAQTVGDWVLGNFQGSGYWFPGVIANVAGDKVTIRYDDGDLETVYANAVRPYDWSVGTRVECNFKGAGDWYAGRITSLSGERLSIAYEDGDKETTKTGKCRSR
;
A
#
# COMPACT_ATOMS: atom_id res chain seq x y z
N MET A 1 -20.27 39.78 -9.15
CA MET A 1 -18.80 39.63 -9.07
C MET A 1 -18.46 38.15 -9.20
N ALA A 2 -18.12 37.68 -10.40
CA ALA A 2 -17.72 36.29 -10.62
C ALA A 2 -16.19 36.20 -10.58
N GLY A 3 -15.65 35.48 -9.60
CA GLY A 3 -14.22 35.22 -9.49
C GLY A 3 -13.77 34.26 -10.58
N HIS A 4 -13.06 34.80 -11.57
CA HIS A 4 -12.24 34.02 -12.49
C HIS A 4 -11.09 33.39 -11.70
N VAL A 5 -11.03 32.05 -11.64
CA VAL A 5 -9.85 31.34 -11.14
C VAL A 5 -9.14 30.72 -12.34
N ASN A 6 -7.91 31.20 -12.57
CA ASN A 6 -7.03 30.77 -13.65
C ASN A 6 -6.70 29.28 -13.53
N LYS A 7 -6.69 28.59 -14.67
CA LYS A 7 -6.56 27.13 -14.79
C LYS A 7 -5.11 26.66 -15.03
N GLU A 8 -4.13 27.49 -14.68
CA GLU A 8 -2.75 27.32 -15.13
C GLU A 8 -1.71 27.40 -14.01
N ASP A 9 -1.83 26.63 -12.92
CA ASP A 9 -0.77 26.66 -11.88
C ASP A 9 -0.58 25.36 -11.06
N PHE A 10 -0.99 24.19 -11.56
CA PHE A 10 -0.73 22.93 -10.85
C PHE A 10 -0.06 21.87 -11.74
N LYS A 11 1.17 22.18 -12.18
CA LYS A 11 2.15 21.15 -12.55
C LYS A 11 2.58 20.41 -11.28
N LEU A 12 1.79 19.42 -10.89
CA LEU A 12 2.25 18.43 -9.91
C LEU A 12 3.28 17.52 -10.59
N ASN A 13 4.54 17.78 -10.27
CA ASN A 13 5.60 16.78 -10.41
C ASN A 13 5.14 15.48 -9.73
N PRO A 14 5.31 14.31 -10.36
CA PRO A 14 5.07 13.05 -9.68
C PRO A 14 6.01 12.98 -8.46
N PRO A 15 5.52 12.64 -7.25
CA PRO A 15 6.42 12.38 -6.14
C PRO A 15 7.22 11.12 -6.49
N SER A 16 8.45 11.35 -6.92
CA SER A 16 9.46 10.30 -6.98
C SER A 16 9.57 9.73 -5.58
N CYS A 17 9.09 8.50 -5.37
CA CYS A 17 9.25 7.76 -4.13
C CYS A 17 10.75 7.52 -3.89
N LYS A 18 11.41 8.49 -3.27
CA LYS A 18 12.75 8.34 -2.72
C LYS A 18 12.59 7.89 -1.29
N ILE A 19 12.59 6.57 -1.11
CA ILE A 19 12.75 5.93 0.19
C ILE A 19 14.14 6.33 0.70
N LYS A 20 14.22 7.42 1.47
CA LYS A 20 15.41 7.73 2.27
C LYS A 20 15.38 6.79 3.47
N ALA A 21 16.03 5.63 3.34
CA ALA A 21 16.41 4.80 4.47
C ALA A 21 17.27 5.66 5.42
N LYS A 22 16.69 6.05 6.56
CA LYS A 22 17.41 6.71 7.63
C LYS A 22 18.24 5.65 8.34
N ILE A 23 19.50 5.52 7.94
CA ILE A 23 20.51 4.68 8.58
C ILE A 23 20.66 5.17 10.03
N ILE A 24 20.02 4.47 10.96
CA ILE A 24 20.25 4.64 12.38
C ILE A 24 21.55 3.92 12.70
N GLY A 25 22.61 4.73 12.81
CA GLY A 25 23.63 4.61 13.85
C GLY A 25 24.22 3.22 14.06
N LEU A 26 25.06 2.81 13.12
CA LEU A 26 26.06 1.75 13.26
C LEU A 26 27.15 2.16 14.28
N ARG A 27 26.83 2.36 15.57
CA ARG A 27 27.81 2.66 16.63
C ARG A 27 27.44 2.12 18.03
N PHE A 28 26.77 0.97 18.11
CA PHE A 28 26.54 0.28 19.40
C PHE A 28 26.82 -1.23 19.36
N PHE A 29 27.56 -1.70 18.35
CA PHE A 29 27.95 -3.11 18.19
C PHE A 29 29.44 -3.39 18.48
N ALA A 30 30.08 -2.54 19.30
CA ALA A 30 31.50 -2.67 19.65
C ALA A 30 31.76 -2.48 21.17
N TRP A 31 30.83 -2.92 22.02
CA TRP A 31 31.03 -2.92 23.48
C TRP A 31 30.37 -4.13 24.19
N LEU A 32 30.32 -5.31 23.56
CA LEU A 32 29.98 -6.56 24.27
C LEU A 32 30.75 -7.79 23.72
N ILE A 33 31.89 -7.60 23.05
CA ILE A 33 32.83 -8.70 22.72
C ILE A 33 34.07 -8.55 23.61
N SER A 34 33.90 -8.70 24.93
CA SER A 34 35.04 -8.62 25.84
C SER A 34 34.88 -9.34 27.18
N ILE A 35 34.12 -10.46 27.29
CA ILE A 35 34.19 -11.32 28.48
C ILE A 35 33.81 -12.78 28.17
N ALA A 36 34.66 -13.52 27.46
CA ALA A 36 34.75 -15.00 27.55
C ALA A 36 35.95 -15.51 26.75
N LYS A 37 37.13 -14.97 27.05
CA LYS A 37 38.41 -15.57 26.67
C LYS A 37 39.16 -15.81 27.97
N LEU A 38 38.85 -16.91 28.67
CA LEU A 38 39.74 -17.61 29.62
C LEU A 38 39.00 -18.77 30.31
N ALA A 39 39.35 -20.01 29.95
CA ALA A 39 39.27 -21.27 30.70
C ALA A 39 39.36 -22.39 29.65
N SER A 40 40.55 -22.74 29.16
CA SER A 40 41.50 -23.69 29.77
C SER A 40 40.98 -25.12 29.76
N GLU A 41 41.74 -25.98 29.08
CA GLU A 41 41.44 -27.34 28.67
C GLU A 41 41.12 -28.31 29.84
N ARG A 42 40.20 -29.26 29.60
CA ARG A 42 40.45 -30.72 29.73
C ARG A 42 39.17 -31.56 29.57
N ILE A 43 39.25 -32.53 28.64
CA ILE A 43 38.79 -33.92 28.73
C ILE A 43 37.27 -34.20 28.58
N MET A 44 36.98 -35.25 27.79
CA MET A 44 35.68 -35.86 27.41
C MET A 44 35.05 -35.23 26.16
N GLY A 45 34.81 -35.89 25.03
CA GLY A 45 34.92 -37.28 24.57
C GLY A 45 34.15 -37.34 23.23
N ASP A 46 34.65 -38.06 22.23
CA ASP A 46 34.28 -37.95 20.81
C ASP A 46 32.82 -38.36 20.41
N ASP A 47 31.96 -38.72 21.36
CA ASP A 47 30.64 -39.32 21.07
C ASP A 47 29.41 -38.40 21.31
N MET A 48 29.60 -37.07 21.38
CA MET A 48 28.47 -36.11 21.47
C MET A 48 28.48 -35.02 20.38
N ARG A 49 29.23 -35.22 19.29
CA ARG A 49 29.22 -34.31 18.12
C ARG A 49 28.17 -34.66 17.06
N LYS A 50 27.47 -35.79 17.20
CA LYS A 50 26.48 -36.28 16.20
C LYS A 50 25.02 -36.14 16.61
N LEU A 51 24.74 -35.52 17.77
CA LEU A 51 23.37 -35.26 18.21
C LEU A 51 23.14 -33.76 18.49
N LEU A 52 23.70 -32.90 17.63
CA LEU A 52 23.44 -31.46 17.64
C LEU A 52 23.27 -30.95 16.19
N LEU A 53 22.50 -31.68 15.38
CA LEU A 53 22.23 -31.33 13.97
C LEU A 53 20.76 -31.49 13.55
N THR A 54 19.80 -31.52 14.50
CA THR A 54 18.37 -31.66 14.18
C THR A 54 17.44 -30.73 14.97
N VAL A 55 17.88 -29.52 15.34
CA VAL A 55 16.96 -28.44 15.79
C VAL A 55 17.39 -27.09 15.20
N ALA A 56 17.41 -27.01 13.87
CA ALA A 56 17.45 -25.74 13.11
C ALA A 56 16.16 -25.56 12.28
N GLY A 57 15.03 -26.05 12.81
CA GLY A 57 13.72 -26.01 12.17
C GLY A 57 12.63 -25.49 13.10
N ALA A 58 12.97 -24.63 14.05
CA ALA A 58 12.01 -24.01 14.96
C ALA A 58 11.75 -22.56 14.53
N CYS A 59 10.62 -22.37 13.85
CA CYS A 59 9.75 -21.20 13.99
C CYS A 59 10.42 -19.82 13.93
N LEU A 60 10.86 -19.41 12.74
CA LEU A 60 10.75 -17.99 12.39
C LEU A 60 9.27 -17.68 12.16
N ILE A 61 8.56 -17.40 13.25
CA ILE A 61 7.25 -16.74 13.21
C ILE A 61 7.53 -15.36 12.66
N SER A 62 7.41 -15.20 11.34
CA SER A 62 7.33 -13.90 10.69
C SER A 62 6.05 -13.23 11.17
N LEU A 63 6.17 -12.50 12.29
CA LEU A 63 5.20 -11.49 12.69
C LEU A 63 5.21 -10.42 11.60
N GLY A 64 4.39 -10.62 10.57
CA GLY A 64 3.98 -9.57 9.66
C GLY A 64 3.17 -8.57 10.45
N SER A 65 3.85 -7.60 11.05
CA SER A 65 3.22 -6.41 11.61
C SER A 65 2.58 -5.65 10.45
N GLY A 66 1.32 -5.96 10.14
CA GLY A 66 0.44 -5.04 9.44
C GLY A 66 0.23 -3.84 10.34
N ALA A 67 1.18 -2.91 10.36
CA ALA A 67 0.94 -1.61 10.95
C ALA A 67 -0.24 -1.01 10.18
N ALA A 68 -1.38 -0.89 10.83
CA ALA A 68 -2.45 -0.01 10.40
C ALA A 68 -1.85 1.41 10.43
N GLY A 69 -1.16 1.78 9.35
CA GLY A 69 -0.60 3.10 9.18
C GLY A 69 -1.75 4.09 9.22
N ALA A 70 -1.67 5.08 10.10
CA ALA A 70 -2.54 6.23 10.02
C ALA A 70 -2.39 6.82 8.62
N GLN A 71 -3.49 6.90 7.87
CA GLN A 71 -3.49 7.43 6.51
C GLN A 71 -3.07 8.90 6.55
N THR A 72 -2.13 9.28 5.68
CA THR A 72 -1.54 10.62 5.62
C THR A 72 -1.81 11.30 4.28
N VAL A 73 -1.62 12.63 4.24
CA VAL A 73 -1.77 13.40 3.00
C VAL A 73 -0.80 12.88 1.93
N GLY A 74 -1.34 12.59 0.74
CA GLY A 74 -0.60 12.01 -0.37
C GLY A 74 -0.73 10.49 -0.50
N ASP A 75 -1.28 9.80 0.50
CA ASP A 75 -1.52 8.36 0.41
C ASP A 75 -2.66 8.05 -0.57
N TRP A 76 -2.46 7.00 -1.35
CA TRP A 76 -3.51 6.39 -2.15
C TRP A 76 -4.45 5.60 -1.25
N VAL A 77 -5.74 5.86 -1.40
CA VAL A 77 -6.80 5.25 -0.60
C VAL A 77 -7.98 4.87 -1.49
N LEU A 78 -8.88 4.10 -0.90
CA LEU A 78 -10.20 3.85 -1.44
C LEU A 78 -11.23 4.56 -0.54
N GLY A 79 -12.03 5.45 -1.12
CA GLY A 79 -13.09 6.18 -0.44
C GLY A 79 -14.48 5.66 -0.79
N ASN A 80 -15.36 5.56 0.20
CA ASN A 80 -16.77 5.23 -0.01
C ASN A 80 -17.55 6.50 -0.40
N PHE A 81 -17.59 6.79 -1.69
CA PHE A 81 -18.18 8.01 -2.23
C PHE A 81 -19.66 8.12 -1.85
N GLN A 82 -20.02 9.24 -1.21
CA GLN A 82 -21.37 9.54 -0.74
C GLN A 82 -22.03 8.43 0.11
N GLY A 83 -21.23 7.52 0.70
CA GLY A 83 -21.77 6.38 1.46
C GLY A 83 -22.51 5.34 0.60
N SER A 84 -22.27 5.30 -0.70
CA SER A 84 -22.97 4.43 -1.66
C SER A 84 -22.68 2.93 -1.47
N GLY A 85 -21.64 2.57 -0.72
CA GLY A 85 -21.14 1.20 -0.61
C GLY A 85 -20.21 0.81 -1.77
N TYR A 86 -19.84 1.76 -2.61
CA TYR A 86 -18.83 1.58 -3.64
C TYR A 86 -17.56 2.37 -3.28
N TRP A 87 -16.43 1.73 -3.50
CA TRP A 87 -15.12 2.22 -3.14
C TRP A 87 -14.37 2.68 -4.38
N PHE A 88 -14.01 3.96 -4.38
CA PHE A 88 -13.36 4.65 -5.49
C PHE A 88 -11.93 5.04 -5.11
N PRO A 89 -10.98 4.89 -6.04
CA PRO A 89 -9.58 5.23 -5.79
C PRO A 89 -9.37 6.74 -5.80
N GLY A 90 -8.49 7.19 -4.92
CA GLY A 90 -8.09 8.58 -4.84
C GLY A 90 -6.89 8.80 -3.94
N VAL A 91 -6.48 10.05 -3.85
CA VAL A 91 -5.35 10.49 -3.02
C VAL A 91 -5.86 11.39 -1.91
N ILE A 92 -5.38 11.19 -0.68
CA ILE A 92 -5.69 12.08 0.42
C ILE A 92 -5.12 13.47 0.15
N ALA A 93 -6.01 14.46 0.05
CA ALA A 93 -5.68 15.86 -0.12
C ALA A 93 -5.53 16.59 1.22
N ASN A 94 -6.29 16.17 2.25
CA ASN A 94 -6.25 16.78 3.58
C ASN A 94 -6.71 15.80 4.67
N VAL A 95 -6.19 15.96 5.90
CA VAL A 95 -6.65 15.26 7.09
C VAL A 95 -6.89 16.29 8.20
N ALA A 96 -8.10 16.31 8.75
CA ALA A 96 -8.52 17.24 9.79
C ALA A 96 -9.40 16.52 10.83
N GLY A 97 -8.81 16.17 11.98
CA GLY A 97 -9.50 15.42 13.02
C GLY A 97 -9.87 14.00 12.55
N ASP A 98 -11.16 13.69 12.60
CA ASP A 98 -11.76 12.42 12.13
C ASP A 98 -12.21 12.46 10.66
N LYS A 99 -11.95 13.57 9.96
CA LYS A 99 -12.32 13.77 8.57
C LYS A 99 -11.11 13.74 7.64
N VAL A 100 -11.32 13.19 6.46
CA VAL A 100 -10.34 13.03 5.40
C VAL A 100 -10.92 13.60 4.11
N THR A 101 -10.20 14.52 3.48
CA THR A 101 -10.53 14.99 2.13
C THR A 101 -9.79 14.14 1.11
N ILE A 102 -10.52 13.48 0.21
CA ILE A 102 -10.00 12.64 -0.86
C ILE A 102 -10.19 13.37 -2.19
N ARG A 103 -9.14 13.41 -3.00
CA ARG A 103 -9.22 13.74 -4.43
C ARG A 103 -9.26 12.42 -5.20
N TYR A 104 -10.45 12.07 -5.70
CA TYR A 104 -10.67 10.86 -6.47
C TYR A 104 -10.01 10.95 -7.85
N ASP A 105 -9.68 9.78 -8.41
CA ASP A 105 -8.98 9.67 -9.69
C ASP A 105 -9.85 10.07 -10.90
N ASP A 106 -11.17 10.20 -10.71
CA ASP A 106 -12.09 10.74 -11.73
C ASP A 106 -12.14 12.28 -11.73
N GLY A 107 -11.55 12.92 -10.73
CA GLY A 107 -11.47 14.37 -10.58
C GLY A 107 -12.34 14.93 -9.45
N ASP A 108 -13.19 14.11 -8.82
CA ASP A 108 -14.04 14.57 -7.73
C ASP A 108 -13.25 14.80 -6.43
N LEU A 109 -13.79 15.66 -5.56
CA LEU A 109 -13.21 15.99 -4.26
C LEU A 109 -14.29 15.87 -3.19
N GLU A 110 -14.04 15.09 -2.15
CA GLU A 110 -15.01 14.86 -1.07
C GLU A 110 -14.32 14.81 0.29
N THR A 111 -14.99 15.34 1.32
CA THR A 111 -14.57 15.19 2.71
C THR A 111 -15.47 14.19 3.41
N VAL A 112 -14.90 13.04 3.78
CA VAL A 112 -15.60 11.95 4.45
C VAL A 112 -15.03 11.69 5.84
N TYR A 113 -15.73 10.94 6.66
CA TYR A 113 -15.18 10.43 7.92
C TYR A 113 -14.16 9.32 7.66
N ALA A 114 -13.20 9.15 8.57
CA ALA A 114 -12.13 8.16 8.43
C ALA A 114 -12.65 6.70 8.26
N ASN A 115 -13.85 6.37 8.73
CA ASN A 115 -14.47 5.05 8.55
C ASN A 115 -14.97 4.80 7.11
N ALA A 116 -15.10 5.85 6.29
CA ALA A 116 -15.41 5.79 4.87
C ALA A 116 -14.14 5.79 4.00
N VAL A 117 -12.97 5.56 4.60
CA VAL A 117 -11.67 5.48 3.92
C VAL A 117 -11.01 4.16 4.29
N ARG A 118 -10.51 3.43 3.28
CA ARG A 118 -9.71 2.23 3.48
C ARG A 118 -8.37 2.31 2.74
N PRO A 119 -7.35 1.55 3.16
CA PRO A 119 -6.11 1.44 2.41
C PRO A 119 -6.38 1.04 0.95
N TYR A 120 -5.60 1.61 0.02
CA TYR A 120 -5.64 1.15 -1.37
C TYR A 120 -5.03 -0.25 -1.48
N ASP A 121 -5.83 -1.22 -1.90
CA ASP A 121 -5.48 -2.64 -1.94
C ASP A 121 -5.63 -3.26 -3.34
N TRP A 122 -5.87 -2.45 -4.37
CA TRP A 122 -5.98 -2.95 -5.73
C TRP A 122 -4.64 -3.39 -6.29
N SER A 123 -4.64 -4.57 -6.88
CA SER A 123 -3.48 -5.19 -7.51
C SER A 123 -3.93 -6.04 -8.71
N VAL A 124 -2.99 -6.61 -9.45
CA VAL A 124 -3.31 -7.55 -10.54
C VAL A 124 -4.09 -8.74 -9.95
N GLY A 125 -5.22 -9.08 -10.56
CA GLY A 125 -6.15 -10.11 -10.11
C GLY A 125 -7.30 -9.60 -9.24
N THR A 126 -7.20 -8.38 -8.68
CA THR A 126 -8.30 -7.75 -7.94
C THR A 126 -9.53 -7.63 -8.85
N ARG A 127 -10.68 -8.04 -8.32
CA ARG A 127 -11.97 -7.92 -9.00
C ARG A 127 -12.53 -6.53 -8.76
N VAL A 128 -12.87 -5.84 -9.84
CA VAL A 128 -13.43 -4.48 -9.84
C VAL A 128 -14.58 -4.40 -10.85
N GLU A 129 -15.33 -3.32 -10.80
CA GLU A 129 -16.28 -2.94 -11.84
C GLU A 129 -15.76 -1.68 -12.54
N CYS A 130 -15.72 -1.66 -13.87
CA CYS A 130 -15.30 -0.48 -14.62
C CYS A 130 -16.39 0.00 -15.56
N ASN A 131 -16.45 1.32 -15.76
CA ASN A 131 -17.32 1.97 -16.73
C ASN A 131 -16.76 1.77 -18.14
N PHE A 132 -17.31 0.80 -18.87
CA PHE A 132 -16.79 0.37 -20.17
C PHE A 132 -16.82 1.53 -21.18
N LYS A 133 -15.65 1.90 -21.71
CA LYS A 133 -15.48 3.03 -22.64
C LYS A 133 -16.07 4.36 -22.14
N GLY A 134 -16.38 4.49 -20.84
CA GLY A 134 -17.05 5.65 -20.29
C GLY A 134 -18.53 5.81 -20.71
N ALA A 135 -19.19 4.73 -21.14
CA ALA A 135 -20.57 4.76 -21.64
C ALA A 135 -21.65 4.91 -20.53
N GLY A 136 -21.30 4.69 -19.27
CA GLY A 136 -22.20 4.79 -18.11
C GLY A 136 -22.56 3.44 -17.47
N ASP A 137 -22.29 2.35 -18.17
CA ASP A 137 -22.53 0.99 -17.70
C ASP A 137 -21.28 0.39 -17.04
N TRP A 138 -21.48 -0.24 -15.88
CA TRP A 138 -20.41 -0.80 -15.06
C TRP A 138 -20.37 -2.32 -15.18
N TYR A 139 -19.25 -2.84 -15.66
CA TYR A 139 -19.06 -4.27 -15.89
C TYR A 139 -17.96 -4.81 -14.99
N ALA A 140 -18.19 -6.00 -14.43
CA ALA A 140 -17.22 -6.64 -13.59
C ALA A 140 -16.08 -7.26 -14.40
N GLY A 141 -14.89 -7.23 -13.83
CA GLY A 141 -13.72 -7.86 -14.39
C GLY A 141 -12.56 -7.90 -13.41
N ARG A 142 -11.40 -8.35 -13.91
CA ARG A 142 -10.17 -8.47 -13.14
C ARG A 142 -9.09 -7.59 -13.72
N ILE A 143 -8.38 -6.89 -12.84
CA ILE A 143 -7.21 -6.10 -13.21
C ILE A 143 -6.13 -7.05 -13.75
N THR A 144 -5.66 -6.80 -14.97
CA THR A 144 -4.59 -7.57 -15.64
C THR A 144 -3.26 -6.81 -15.68
N SER A 145 -3.30 -5.49 -15.51
CA SER A 145 -2.13 -4.63 -15.37
C SER A 145 -2.50 -3.38 -14.56
N LEU A 146 -1.58 -2.87 -13.75
CA LEU A 146 -1.79 -1.67 -12.93
C LEU A 146 -0.50 -0.85 -12.86
N SER A 147 -0.57 0.42 -13.21
CA SER A 147 0.55 1.36 -13.16
C SER A 147 0.04 2.78 -12.88
N GLY A 148 0.06 3.17 -11.60
CA GLY A 148 -0.51 4.44 -11.15
C GLY A 148 -2.00 4.50 -11.47
N GLU A 149 -2.45 5.61 -12.05
CA GLU A 149 -3.85 5.80 -12.48
C GLU A 149 -4.24 4.98 -13.72
N ARG A 150 -3.32 4.25 -14.36
CA ARG A 150 -3.62 3.42 -15.54
C ARG A 150 -3.77 1.96 -15.16
N LEU A 151 -4.82 1.32 -15.66
CA LEU A 151 -5.02 -0.12 -15.50
C LEU A 151 -5.54 -0.76 -16.78
N SER A 152 -5.28 -2.06 -16.92
CA SER A 152 -5.95 -2.92 -17.90
C SER A 152 -6.86 -3.88 -17.17
N ILE A 153 -8.06 -4.10 -17.70
CA ILE A 153 -9.07 -5.01 -17.16
C ILE A 153 -9.43 -6.07 -18.19
N ALA A 154 -9.60 -7.30 -17.73
CA ALA A 154 -10.31 -8.35 -18.46
C ALA A 154 -11.71 -8.49 -17.84
N TYR A 155 -12.73 -8.18 -18.62
CA TYR A 155 -14.13 -8.32 -18.23
C TYR A 155 -14.54 -9.78 -18.24
N GLU A 156 -15.57 -10.11 -17.45
CA GLU A 156 -16.05 -11.50 -17.31
C GLU A 156 -16.75 -12.01 -18.58
N ASP A 157 -17.15 -11.13 -19.50
CA ASP A 157 -17.72 -11.46 -20.81
C ASP A 157 -16.66 -11.79 -21.89
N GLY A 158 -15.38 -11.66 -21.55
CA GLY A 158 -14.25 -11.93 -22.44
C GLY A 158 -13.61 -10.69 -23.04
N ASP A 159 -14.23 -9.52 -22.93
CA ASP A 159 -13.67 -8.27 -23.43
C ASP A 159 -12.51 -7.77 -22.57
N LYS A 160 -11.67 -6.90 -23.16
CA LYS A 160 -10.51 -6.30 -22.48
C LYS A 160 -10.41 -4.82 -22.80
N GLU A 161 -10.00 -4.04 -21.81
CA GLU A 161 -9.84 -2.59 -21.95
C GLU A 161 -8.65 -2.09 -21.13
N THR A 162 -7.97 -1.07 -21.65
CA THR A 162 -7.04 -0.25 -20.86
C THR A 162 -7.71 1.09 -20.58
N THR A 163 -7.88 1.40 -19.30
CA THR A 163 -8.58 2.59 -18.83
C THR A 163 -7.84 3.23 -17.65
N LYS A 164 -8.52 4.12 -16.92
CA LYS A 164 -8.01 4.72 -15.69
C LYS A 164 -8.67 4.12 -14.44
N THR A 165 -7.96 4.14 -13.32
CA THR A 165 -8.47 3.76 -11.99
C THR A 165 -9.75 4.52 -11.63
N GLY A 166 -9.84 5.82 -11.96
CA GLY A 166 -11.05 6.63 -11.77
C GLY A 166 -12.26 6.22 -12.62
N LYS A 167 -12.13 5.27 -13.56
CA LYS A 167 -13.26 4.65 -14.27
C LYS A 167 -13.67 3.33 -13.66
N CYS A 168 -13.11 2.96 -12.51
CA CYS A 168 -13.34 1.69 -11.86
C CYS A 168 -13.75 1.90 -10.40
N ARG A 169 -14.42 0.90 -9.84
CA ARG A 169 -14.87 0.87 -8.44
C ARG A 169 -14.85 -0.56 -7.91
N SER A 170 -14.89 -0.69 -6.60
CA SER A 170 -15.00 -1.98 -5.90
C SER A 170 -16.12 -1.95 -4.87
N ARG A 171 -16.56 -3.12 -4.39
CA ARG A 171 -17.47 -3.22 -3.23
C ARG A 171 -16.68 -3.34 -1.92
#